data_AF-A0A7J9JRG6-F1
#
_entry.id   AF-A0A7J9JRG6-F1
#
_cell.length_a   1.000
_cell.length_b   1.000
_cell.length_c   1.000
_cell.angle_alpha   90.00
_cell.angle_beta   90.00
_cell.angle_gamma   90.00
#
_symmetry.space_group_name_H-M   'P 1'
#
loop_
_entity.id
_entity.type
_entity.pdbx_description
1 polymer ?
#
loop_
_entity_poly.entity_id
_entity_poly.type
_entity_poly.pdbx_seq_one_letter_code
_entity_poly.pdbx_strand_id
1 'polypeptide(L)'
;PTLNNFLALGRPAWKEARATLQKLLSSTEPTLRDNADLRQKSLVPMSKVEMVIPMEIGDYTDFYSSMHHAKNCGTIFRGPQNAIPQNWFHLPIAYHGRASSIVISGTNINRPRGQGYPTGQSPPYFGPSLKLDFELEMAAVVGPGNELGKAIDVNEAADHIFGLVLMNDWSARDIQAWEYVPLGPFLGKSFGTTISPWIVTLDALEPFACDAPKQVGIYTGCLRS
;
A
#
# COMPACT_ATOMS: atom_id res chain seq x y z
N PRO A 1 7.34 -19.28 -4.32
CA PRO A 1 6.00 -19.62 -3.77
C PRO A 1 5.40 -18.35 -3.18
N THR A 2 4.10 -18.09 -3.38
CA THR A 2 3.44 -16.83 -3.01
C THR A 2 2.08 -17.10 -2.38
N LEU A 3 1.50 -16.10 -1.70
CA LEU A 3 0.17 -16.21 -1.11
C LEU A 3 -0.97 -16.07 -2.14
N ASN A 4 -0.70 -15.69 -3.40
CA ASN A 4 -1.73 -15.33 -4.39
C ASN A 4 -2.87 -16.36 -4.51
N ASN A 5 -2.57 -17.66 -4.55
CA ASN A 5 -3.60 -18.70 -4.63
C ASN A 5 -4.48 -18.77 -3.38
N PHE A 6 -3.91 -18.51 -2.20
CA PHE A 6 -4.67 -18.43 -0.95
C PHE A 6 -5.51 -17.14 -0.89
N LEU A 7 -4.95 -16.01 -1.35
CA LEU A 7 -5.67 -14.75 -1.49
C LEU A 7 -6.88 -14.91 -2.43
N ALA A 8 -6.74 -15.66 -3.53
CA ALA A 8 -7.84 -15.87 -4.48
C ALA A 8 -9.03 -16.68 -3.92
N LEU A 9 -8.87 -17.43 -2.82
CA LEU A 9 -9.96 -18.24 -2.24
C LEU A 9 -11.04 -17.39 -1.55
N GLY A 10 -10.74 -16.14 -1.20
CA GLY A 10 -11.70 -15.22 -0.59
C GLY A 10 -12.00 -15.46 0.88
N ARG A 11 -12.86 -14.57 1.41
CA ARG A 11 -13.12 -14.41 2.85
C ARG A 11 -13.55 -15.68 3.60
N PRO A 12 -14.39 -16.58 3.06
CA PRO A 12 -14.75 -17.82 3.75
C PRO A 12 -13.53 -18.69 4.08
N ALA A 13 -12.62 -18.89 3.12
CA ALA A 13 -11.41 -19.67 3.31
C ALA A 13 -10.43 -18.99 4.29
N TRP A 14 -10.32 -17.66 4.24
CA TRP A 14 -9.47 -16.92 5.17
C TRP A 14 -9.98 -17.04 6.61
N LYS A 15 -11.29 -16.95 6.81
CA LYS A 15 -11.92 -17.12 8.13
C LYS A 15 -11.74 -18.54 8.66
N GLU A 16 -11.91 -19.55 7.81
CA GLU A 16 -11.67 -20.95 8.17
C GLU A 16 -10.21 -21.17 8.60
N ALA A 17 -9.24 -20.67 7.81
CA ALA A 17 -7.82 -20.75 8.14
C ALA A 17 -7.51 -20.04 9.46
N ARG A 18 -8.03 -18.83 9.66
CA ARG A 18 -7.86 -18.05 10.89
C ARG A 18 -8.42 -18.79 12.11
N ALA A 19 -9.64 -19.30 12.04
CA ALA A 19 -10.28 -20.03 13.13
C ALA A 19 -9.53 -21.32 13.46
N THR A 20 -9.05 -22.03 12.43
CA THR A 20 -8.26 -23.25 12.59
C THR A 20 -6.92 -22.97 13.28
N LEU A 21 -6.20 -21.93 12.86
CA LEU A 21 -4.95 -21.53 13.48
C LEU A 21 -5.14 -21.05 14.92
N GLN A 22 -6.18 -20.25 15.19
CA GLN A 22 -6.50 -19.80 16.54
C GLN A 22 -6.82 -20.98 17.47
N LYS A 23 -7.57 -21.97 16.99
CA LYS A 23 -7.83 -23.20 17.74
C LYS A 23 -6.53 -23.94 18.02
N LEU A 24 -5.75 -24.27 16.98
CA LEU A 24 -4.51 -25.06 17.11
C LEU A 24 -3.44 -24.38 17.99
N LEU A 25 -3.39 -23.06 17.99
CA LEU A 25 -2.45 -22.27 18.79
C LEU A 25 -2.99 -21.91 20.19
N SER A 26 -4.22 -22.28 20.52
CA SER A 26 -4.80 -22.04 21.84
C SER A 26 -4.03 -22.81 22.91
N SER A 27 -3.85 -22.20 24.09
CA SER A 27 -3.22 -22.86 25.24
C SER A 27 -4.00 -24.08 25.74
N THR A 28 -5.29 -24.19 25.38
CA THR A 28 -6.18 -25.29 25.77
C THR A 28 -6.30 -26.41 24.73
N GLU A 29 -5.75 -26.25 23.52
CA GLU A 29 -5.88 -27.23 22.43
C GLU A 29 -4.68 -28.19 22.38
N PRO A 30 -4.85 -29.49 22.69
CA PRO A 30 -3.73 -30.43 22.76
C PRO A 30 -3.16 -30.83 21.39
N THR A 31 -3.94 -30.73 20.30
CA THR A 31 -3.58 -31.30 18.99
C THR A 31 -2.18 -30.89 18.52
N LEU A 32 -1.87 -29.59 18.59
CA LEU A 32 -0.51 -29.10 18.32
C LEU A 32 0.31 -28.99 19.61
N ARG A 33 -0.26 -28.46 20.71
CA ARG A 33 0.46 -28.19 21.97
C ARG A 33 1.22 -29.39 22.52
N ASP A 34 0.60 -30.58 22.50
CA ASP A 34 1.13 -31.79 23.15
C ASP A 34 1.86 -32.71 22.16
N ASN A 35 1.81 -32.40 20.87
CA ASN A 35 2.50 -33.15 19.82
C ASN A 35 3.89 -32.55 19.55
N ALA A 36 4.90 -33.02 20.27
CA ALA A 36 6.28 -32.51 20.17
C ALA A 36 6.84 -32.59 18.74
N ASP A 37 6.65 -33.72 18.06
CA ASP A 37 7.15 -33.94 16.71
C ASP A 37 6.51 -32.98 15.70
N LEU A 38 5.19 -32.77 15.79
CA LEU A 38 4.50 -31.84 14.91
C LEU A 38 4.89 -30.38 15.18
N ARG A 39 5.02 -29.97 16.46
CA ARG A 39 5.49 -28.61 16.79
C ARG A 39 6.87 -28.32 16.24
N GLN A 40 7.80 -29.27 16.38
CA GLN A 40 9.16 -29.11 15.90
C GLN A 40 9.22 -28.93 14.38
N LYS A 41 8.29 -29.57 13.63
CA LYS A 41 8.20 -29.45 12.18
C LYS A 41 7.45 -28.19 11.71
N SER A 42 6.49 -27.70 12.48
CA SER A 42 5.56 -26.64 12.05
C SER A 42 5.85 -25.26 12.63
N LEU A 43 6.58 -25.16 13.74
CA LEU A 43 6.90 -23.88 14.40
C LEU A 43 8.39 -23.58 14.28
N VAL A 44 8.73 -22.55 13.51
CA VAL A 44 10.11 -22.12 13.28
C VAL A 44 10.34 -20.77 13.96
N PRO A 45 11.42 -20.62 14.76
CA PRO A 45 11.78 -19.32 15.33
C PRO A 45 11.99 -18.28 14.23
N MET A 46 11.41 -17.08 14.41
CA MET A 46 11.49 -16.01 13.40
C MET A 46 12.95 -15.62 13.06
N SER A 47 13.87 -15.72 14.02
CA SER A 47 15.29 -15.44 13.82
C SER A 47 16.01 -16.44 12.91
N LYS A 48 15.36 -17.56 12.55
CA LYS A 48 15.90 -18.61 11.68
C LYS A 48 15.27 -18.61 10.29
N VAL A 49 14.42 -17.63 9.98
CA VAL A 49 13.77 -17.52 8.67
C VAL A 49 14.12 -16.20 8.01
N GLU A 50 14.14 -16.21 6.69
CA GLU A 50 14.20 -15.01 5.87
C GLU A 50 12.77 -14.66 5.43
N MET A 51 12.38 -13.40 5.63
CA MET A 51 11.11 -12.91 5.13
C MET A 51 11.25 -12.51 3.66
N VAL A 52 10.25 -12.87 2.86
CA VAL A 52 10.20 -12.56 1.43
C VAL A 52 8.95 -11.74 1.12
N ILE A 53 8.87 -11.18 -0.08
CA ILE A 53 7.64 -10.54 -0.56
C ILE A 53 6.50 -11.57 -0.50
N PRO A 54 5.36 -11.27 0.17
CA PRO A 54 4.34 -12.26 0.46
C PRO A 54 3.52 -12.68 -0.78
N MET A 55 3.58 -11.92 -1.86
CA MET A 55 2.76 -12.08 -3.05
C MET A 55 3.51 -11.65 -4.31
N GLU A 56 3.13 -12.22 -5.44
CA GLU A 56 3.45 -11.65 -6.74
C GLU A 56 2.48 -10.49 -6.99
N ILE A 57 3.04 -9.31 -7.23
CA ILE A 57 2.26 -8.06 -7.39
C ILE A 57 2.08 -7.82 -8.88
N GLY A 58 0.87 -8.05 -9.38
CA GLY A 58 0.52 -7.74 -10.76
C GLY A 58 0.51 -6.23 -10.99
N ASP A 59 -0.34 -5.53 -10.23
CA ASP A 59 -0.50 -4.09 -10.27
C ASP A 59 -0.36 -3.46 -8.89
N TYR A 60 0.14 -2.23 -8.85
CA TYR A 60 0.24 -1.38 -7.67
C TYR A 60 -0.36 -0.01 -8.00
N THR A 61 -1.28 0.44 -7.17
CA THR A 61 -1.94 1.75 -7.27
C THR A 61 -1.69 2.53 -6.01
N ASP A 62 -1.26 3.77 -6.16
CA ASP A 62 -0.98 4.69 -5.06
C ASP A 62 -2.07 5.77 -4.98
N PHE A 63 -2.66 5.93 -3.80
CA PHE A 63 -3.78 6.84 -3.54
C PHE A 63 -3.34 8.08 -2.78
N TYR A 64 -3.97 9.21 -3.10
CA TYR A 64 -3.65 10.51 -2.52
C TYR A 64 -4.64 10.93 -1.41
N SER A 65 -5.04 10.02 -0.53
CA SER A 65 -6.25 10.16 0.31
C SER A 65 -6.08 10.93 1.63
N SER A 66 -4.88 11.40 1.98
CA SER A 66 -4.66 12.20 3.19
C SER A 66 -4.77 13.70 2.90
N MET A 67 -5.77 14.38 3.49
CA MET A 67 -6.01 15.81 3.25
C MET A 67 -4.83 16.70 3.67
N HIS A 68 -4.22 16.40 4.82
CA HIS A 68 -3.08 17.16 5.32
C HIS A 68 -1.86 17.00 4.41
N HIS A 69 -1.61 15.78 3.96
CA HIS A 69 -0.57 15.50 2.97
C HIS A 69 -0.87 16.22 1.65
N ALA A 70 -2.12 16.12 1.16
CA ALA A 70 -2.56 16.79 -0.07
C ALA A 70 -2.35 18.31 -0.04
N LYS A 71 -2.68 18.93 1.09
CA LYS A 71 -2.45 20.35 1.33
C LYS A 71 -0.97 20.71 1.35
N ASN A 72 -0.15 19.95 2.08
CA ASN A 72 1.26 20.26 2.25
C ASN A 72 2.03 20.09 0.94
N CYS A 73 1.90 18.94 0.29
CA CYS A 73 2.52 18.67 -1.00
C CYS A 73 1.99 19.61 -2.08
N GLY A 74 0.68 19.83 -2.12
CA GLY A 74 0.08 20.78 -3.04
C GLY A 74 0.60 22.21 -2.88
N THR A 75 0.83 22.66 -1.64
CA THR A 75 1.46 23.96 -1.37
C THR A 75 2.88 24.03 -1.95
N ILE A 76 3.64 22.94 -1.87
CA ILE A 76 5.00 22.84 -2.43
C ILE A 76 4.98 22.89 -3.96
N PHE A 77 4.08 22.15 -4.61
CA PHE A 77 4.07 22.01 -6.08
C PHE A 77 3.26 23.08 -6.81
N ARG A 78 2.19 23.62 -6.19
CA ARG A 78 1.21 24.52 -6.84
C ARG A 78 1.00 25.85 -6.11
N GLY A 79 1.62 26.03 -4.95
CA GLY A 79 1.41 27.20 -4.09
C GLY A 79 0.18 27.07 -3.17
N PRO A 80 0.11 27.88 -2.10
CA PRO A 80 -0.90 27.72 -1.04
C PRO A 80 -2.34 27.99 -1.49
N GLN A 81 -2.55 28.83 -2.52
CA GLN A 81 -3.88 29.18 -3.03
C GLN A 81 -4.55 28.01 -3.75
N ASN A 82 -3.77 27.12 -4.36
CA ASN A 82 -4.24 25.99 -5.17
C ASN A 82 -3.72 24.66 -4.62
N ALA A 83 -3.55 24.59 -3.29
CA ALA A 83 -2.91 23.46 -2.63
C ALA A 83 -3.66 22.14 -2.89
N ILE A 84 -4.98 22.11 -2.66
CA ILE A 84 -5.79 20.90 -2.93
C ILE A 84 -6.61 21.15 -4.20
N PRO A 85 -6.48 20.32 -5.25
CA PRO A 85 -7.29 20.45 -6.45
C PRO A 85 -8.74 20.06 -6.17
N GLN A 86 -9.70 20.66 -6.86
CA GLN A 86 -11.14 20.48 -6.58
C GLN A 86 -11.58 19.01 -6.63
N ASN A 87 -11.10 18.24 -7.61
CA ASN A 87 -11.43 16.83 -7.78
C ASN A 87 -11.05 15.95 -6.58
N TRP A 88 -10.11 16.38 -5.74
CA TRP A 88 -9.69 15.66 -4.54
C TRP A 88 -10.85 15.41 -3.56
N PHE A 89 -11.80 16.34 -3.49
CA PHE A 89 -12.98 16.21 -2.63
C PHE A 89 -14.10 15.34 -3.22
N HIS A 90 -13.96 14.94 -4.48
CA HIS A 90 -15.01 14.23 -5.23
C HIS A 90 -14.63 12.79 -5.57
N LEU A 91 -13.34 12.48 -5.67
CA LEU A 91 -12.84 11.13 -5.91
C LEU A 91 -11.49 10.90 -5.22
N PRO A 92 -11.19 9.66 -4.82
CA PRO A 92 -9.89 9.32 -4.27
C PRO A 92 -8.85 9.30 -5.41
N ILE A 93 -8.18 10.43 -5.63
CA ILE A 93 -7.19 10.57 -6.71
C ILE A 93 -6.09 9.54 -6.51
N ALA A 94 -5.68 8.88 -7.58
CA ALA A 94 -4.64 7.87 -7.58
C ALA A 94 -3.87 7.85 -8.89
N TYR A 95 -2.74 7.15 -8.89
CA TYR A 95 -1.98 6.83 -10.10
C TYR A 95 -1.44 5.40 -10.02
N HIS A 96 -1.08 4.83 -11.17
CA HIS A 96 -0.42 3.53 -11.22
C HIS A 96 1.04 3.68 -10.79
N GLY A 97 1.40 2.97 -9.72
CA GLY A 97 2.78 2.87 -9.27
C GLY A 97 3.55 1.80 -10.05
N ARG A 98 4.79 1.51 -9.63
CA ARG A 98 5.64 0.52 -10.28
C ARG A 98 5.77 -0.76 -9.45
N ALA A 99 5.03 -1.80 -9.85
CA ALA A 99 5.06 -3.09 -9.16
C ALA A 99 6.46 -3.73 -9.10
N SER A 100 7.25 -3.62 -10.18
CA SER A 100 8.57 -4.26 -10.28
C SER A 100 9.62 -3.72 -9.31
N SER A 101 9.39 -2.55 -8.70
CA SER A 101 10.31 -1.91 -7.74
C SER A 101 9.82 -2.02 -6.29
N ILE A 102 8.76 -2.81 -6.04
CA ILE A 102 8.34 -3.13 -4.68
C ILE A 102 9.29 -4.16 -4.10
N VAL A 103 9.86 -3.84 -2.95
CA VAL A 103 10.85 -4.68 -2.24
C VAL A 103 10.44 -4.93 -0.80
N ILE A 104 10.97 -6.01 -0.22
CA ILE A 104 10.69 -6.37 1.16
C ILE A 104 11.48 -5.48 2.13
N SER A 105 10.91 -5.23 3.31
CA SER A 105 11.61 -4.58 4.43
C SER A 105 13.01 -5.15 4.66
N GLY A 106 14.00 -4.25 4.86
CA GLY A 106 15.41 -4.61 4.98
C GLY A 106 16.21 -4.52 3.67
N THR A 107 15.53 -4.38 2.52
CA THR A 107 16.21 -4.15 1.23
C THR A 107 16.83 -2.74 1.18
N ASN A 108 18.11 -2.65 0.83
CA ASN A 108 18.78 -1.36 0.65
C ASN A 108 18.23 -0.63 -0.58
N ILE A 109 17.88 0.65 -0.41
CA ILE A 109 17.45 1.52 -1.52
C ILE A 109 18.60 2.43 -1.94
N ASN A 110 19.00 2.32 -3.20
CA ASN A 110 20.02 3.17 -3.77
C ASN A 110 19.42 4.54 -4.11
N ARG A 111 20.11 5.62 -3.72
CA ARG A 111 19.73 6.98 -4.11
C ARG A 111 19.66 7.07 -5.64
N PRO A 112 18.50 7.46 -6.22
CA PRO A 112 18.36 7.49 -7.67
C PRO A 112 19.16 8.63 -8.27
N ARG A 113 19.54 8.45 -9.54
CA ARG A 113 20.09 9.50 -10.39
C ARG A 113 19.06 9.84 -11.45
N GLY A 114 18.89 11.12 -11.74
CA GLY A 114 17.91 11.57 -12.73
C GLY A 114 18.07 13.04 -13.07
N GLN A 115 17.13 13.54 -13.88
CA GLN A 115 17.04 14.97 -14.15
C GLN A 115 16.23 15.65 -13.04
N GLY A 116 16.76 16.74 -12.49
CA GLY A 116 16.07 17.50 -11.46
C GLY A 116 15.73 18.93 -11.90
N TYR A 117 14.81 19.54 -11.16
CA TYR A 117 14.28 20.86 -11.48
C TYR A 117 15.39 21.93 -11.62
N PRO A 118 15.36 22.78 -12.66
CA PRO A 118 16.29 23.89 -12.85
C PRO A 118 16.39 24.83 -11.65
N THR A 119 17.57 25.41 -11.41
CA THR A 119 17.73 26.48 -10.40
C THR A 119 17.94 27.82 -11.11
N GLY A 120 16.99 28.74 -10.97
CA GLY A 120 17.04 30.04 -11.66
C GLY A 120 16.96 29.88 -13.17
N GLN A 121 17.98 30.36 -13.89
CA GLN A 121 18.07 30.28 -15.37
C GLN A 121 18.93 29.12 -15.88
N SER A 122 19.37 28.20 -15.00
CA SER A 122 20.17 27.04 -15.44
C SER A 122 19.32 26.07 -16.27
N PRO A 123 19.91 25.23 -17.13
CA PRO A 123 19.23 24.02 -17.60
C PRO A 123 18.93 23.06 -16.43
N PRO A 124 18.05 22.05 -16.62
CA PRO A 124 17.88 20.98 -15.63
C PRO A 124 19.22 20.25 -15.43
N TYR A 125 19.50 19.85 -14.20
CA TYR A 125 20.72 19.12 -13.88
C TYR A 125 20.51 17.61 -14.04
N PHE A 126 21.58 16.85 -14.27
CA PHE A 126 21.56 15.38 -14.19
C PHE A 126 22.54 14.89 -13.12
N GLY A 127 22.06 14.12 -12.15
CA GLY A 127 22.88 13.70 -11.01
C GLY A 127 22.10 12.90 -9.98
N PRO A 128 22.72 12.55 -8.84
CA PRO A 128 22.00 11.97 -7.72
C PRO A 128 20.93 12.95 -7.21
N SER A 129 19.76 12.43 -6.84
CA SER A 129 18.70 13.25 -6.22
C SER A 129 19.24 13.98 -4.99
N LEU A 130 18.93 15.26 -4.88
CA LEU A 130 19.25 16.16 -3.78
C LEU A 130 18.13 16.18 -2.72
N LYS A 131 16.93 15.70 -3.07
CA LYS A 131 15.73 15.70 -2.20
C LYS A 131 15.11 14.32 -2.13
N LEU A 132 15.85 13.38 -1.55
CA LEU A 132 15.34 12.03 -1.25
C LEU A 132 14.51 12.06 0.03
N ASP A 133 13.37 11.40 0.00
CA ASP A 133 12.33 11.47 1.01
C ASP A 133 11.65 10.10 1.19
N PHE A 134 10.95 9.94 2.32
CA PHE A 134 10.10 8.78 2.60
C PHE A 134 8.62 9.21 2.60
N GLU A 135 7.72 8.28 2.28
CA GLU A 135 6.28 8.48 2.45
C GLU A 135 5.73 7.36 3.34
N LEU A 136 5.23 7.72 4.51
CA LEU A 136 4.62 6.75 5.43
C LEU A 136 3.23 6.39 4.93
N GLU A 137 3.03 5.12 4.59
CA GLU A 137 1.77 4.62 4.06
C GLU A 137 1.36 3.27 4.64
N MET A 138 0.10 2.91 4.35
CA MET A 138 -0.42 1.57 4.48
C MET A 138 -1.00 1.14 3.14
N ALA A 139 -0.71 -0.08 2.72
CA ALA A 139 -1.25 -0.64 1.49
C ALA A 139 -2.23 -1.77 1.77
N ALA A 140 -3.36 -1.76 1.06
CA ALA A 140 -4.33 -2.84 1.07
C ALA A 140 -3.91 -3.94 0.09
N VAL A 141 -3.97 -5.20 0.55
CA VAL A 141 -3.74 -6.39 -0.27
C VAL A 141 -5.08 -6.91 -0.75
N VAL A 142 -5.26 -6.94 -2.07
CA VAL A 142 -6.47 -7.46 -2.70
C VAL A 142 -6.49 -8.99 -2.63
N GLY A 143 -7.66 -9.54 -2.31
CA GLY A 143 -7.97 -10.96 -2.33
C GLY A 143 -8.52 -11.40 -3.69
N PRO A 144 -9.77 -11.87 -3.78
CA PRO A 144 -10.43 -12.08 -5.07
C PRO A 144 -10.49 -10.77 -5.85
N GLY A 145 -10.13 -10.83 -7.13
CA GLY A 145 -10.34 -9.71 -8.05
C GLY A 145 -11.80 -9.61 -8.52
N ASN A 146 -11.99 -8.85 -9.58
CA ASN A 146 -13.23 -8.71 -10.32
C ASN A 146 -12.95 -8.91 -11.83
N GLU A 147 -13.98 -9.28 -12.59
CA GLU A 147 -13.86 -9.38 -14.05
C GLU A 147 -13.76 -7.98 -14.68
N LEU A 148 -13.01 -7.87 -15.77
CA LEU A 148 -12.90 -6.63 -16.53
C LEU A 148 -14.29 -6.13 -16.97
N GLY A 149 -14.60 -4.87 -16.65
CA GLY A 149 -15.90 -4.26 -16.95
C GLY A 149 -16.99 -4.51 -15.92
N LYS A 150 -16.72 -5.30 -14.86
CA LYS A 150 -17.64 -5.49 -13.73
C LYS A 150 -17.11 -4.75 -12.50
N ALA A 151 -17.77 -3.67 -12.12
CA ALA A 151 -17.42 -2.89 -10.93
C ALA A 151 -17.74 -3.68 -9.65
N ILE A 152 -16.98 -3.39 -8.58
CA ILE A 152 -17.26 -3.87 -7.22
C ILE A 152 -18.13 -2.81 -6.53
N ASP A 153 -19.26 -3.22 -5.95
CA ASP A 153 -20.08 -2.32 -5.15
C ASP A 153 -19.32 -1.90 -3.88
N VAL A 154 -19.46 -0.64 -3.47
CA VAL A 154 -18.78 -0.11 -2.28
C VAL A 154 -19.10 -0.91 -1.01
N ASN A 155 -20.29 -1.51 -0.93
CA ASN A 155 -20.72 -2.33 0.21
C ASN A 155 -20.06 -3.72 0.20
N GLU A 156 -19.53 -4.16 -0.94
CA GLU A 156 -18.83 -5.45 -1.12
C GLU A 156 -17.30 -5.29 -1.08
N ALA A 157 -16.78 -4.05 -1.20
CA ALA A 157 -15.36 -3.78 -1.31
C ALA A 157 -14.50 -4.39 -0.19
N ALA A 158 -15.02 -4.46 1.05
CA ALA A 158 -14.31 -5.05 2.18
C ALA A 158 -14.06 -6.56 2.02
N ASP A 159 -14.92 -7.29 1.29
CA ASP A 159 -14.74 -8.72 1.04
C ASP A 159 -13.64 -9.01 0.00
N HIS A 160 -13.21 -7.99 -0.73
CA HIS A 160 -12.10 -8.04 -1.68
C HIS A 160 -10.76 -7.64 -1.06
N ILE A 161 -10.72 -7.19 0.20
CA ILE A 161 -9.47 -6.80 0.87
C ILE A 161 -9.09 -7.89 1.88
N PHE A 162 -7.95 -8.54 1.63
CA PHE A 162 -7.44 -9.56 2.54
C PHE A 162 -6.91 -8.94 3.84
N GLY A 163 -6.11 -7.89 3.71
CA GLY A 163 -5.44 -7.26 4.84
C GLY A 163 -4.55 -6.11 4.43
N LEU A 164 -3.78 -5.60 5.39
CA LEU A 164 -2.94 -4.42 5.23
C LEU A 164 -1.47 -4.73 5.50
N VAL A 165 -0.58 -3.98 4.84
CA VAL A 165 0.86 -3.92 5.13
C VAL A 165 1.28 -2.46 5.36
N LEU A 166 2.37 -2.26 6.10
CA LEU A 166 3.06 -0.97 6.09
C LEU A 166 3.78 -0.80 4.77
N MET A 167 3.84 0.44 4.29
CA MET A 167 4.53 0.79 3.06
C MET A 167 5.34 2.08 3.24
N ASN A 168 6.50 2.12 2.58
CA ASN A 168 7.28 3.33 2.37
C ASN A 168 7.45 3.56 0.87
N ASP A 169 6.80 4.60 0.34
CA ASP A 169 6.95 4.99 -1.06
C ASP A 169 8.08 6.00 -1.23
N TRP A 170 9.30 5.48 -1.45
CA TRP A 170 10.49 6.32 -1.52
C TRP A 170 10.39 7.31 -2.67
N SER A 171 10.77 8.55 -2.37
CA SER A 171 10.47 9.66 -3.26
C SER A 171 11.70 10.52 -3.51
N ALA A 172 12.02 10.79 -4.78
CA ALA A 172 13.02 11.77 -5.20
C ALA A 172 12.31 13.04 -5.67
N ARG A 173 12.09 13.98 -4.74
CA ARG A 173 11.18 15.13 -4.92
C ARG A 173 11.60 16.09 -6.02
N ASP A 174 12.89 16.24 -6.21
CA ASP A 174 13.49 17.10 -7.23
C ASP A 174 13.39 16.52 -8.64
N ILE A 175 13.50 15.19 -8.78
CA ILE A 175 13.21 14.48 -10.02
C ILE A 175 11.71 14.56 -10.31
N GLN A 176 10.88 14.22 -9.32
CA GLN A 176 9.43 14.26 -9.41
C GLN A 176 8.91 15.64 -9.83
N ALA A 177 9.40 16.73 -9.20
CA ALA A 177 8.97 18.09 -9.51
C ALA A 177 9.23 18.49 -10.97
N TRP A 178 10.25 17.92 -11.61
CA TRP A 178 10.60 18.19 -13.00
C TRP A 178 9.77 17.38 -13.99
N GLU A 179 9.47 16.12 -13.68
CA GLU A 179 8.83 15.19 -14.62
C GLU A 179 7.29 15.13 -14.55
N TYR A 180 6.68 15.47 -13.40
CA TYR A 180 5.32 15.00 -13.12
C TYR A 180 4.21 15.68 -13.92
N VAL A 181 4.47 16.82 -14.56
CA VAL A 181 3.47 17.52 -15.36
C VAL A 181 3.63 17.13 -16.84
N PRO A 182 2.57 16.67 -17.53
CA PRO A 182 1.19 16.49 -17.06
C PRO A 182 0.85 15.05 -16.63
N LEU A 183 1.80 14.11 -16.70
CA LEU A 183 1.51 12.67 -16.69
C LEU A 183 1.51 12.00 -15.30
N GLY A 184 1.83 12.76 -14.25
CA GLY A 184 1.96 12.27 -12.88
C GLY A 184 3.37 11.78 -12.54
N PRO A 185 3.58 11.35 -11.29
CA PRO A 185 4.88 10.88 -10.80
C PRO A 185 5.35 9.63 -11.56
N PHE A 186 6.65 9.55 -11.87
CA PHE A 186 7.23 8.41 -12.57
C PHE A 186 8.58 7.97 -11.96
N LEU A 187 9.72 8.44 -12.49
CA LEU A 187 11.06 8.06 -12.02
C LEU A 187 11.36 8.58 -10.61
N GLY A 188 10.67 9.64 -10.20
CA GLY A 188 10.70 10.15 -8.84
C GLY A 188 10.13 9.19 -7.80
N LYS A 189 9.47 8.09 -8.22
CA LYS A 189 8.85 7.06 -7.37
C LYS A 189 9.34 5.64 -7.70
N SER A 190 9.44 5.31 -9.00
CA SER A 190 9.67 3.95 -9.48
C SER A 190 11.05 3.33 -9.18
N PHE A 191 11.88 4.00 -8.40
CA PHE A 191 13.22 3.51 -8.01
C PHE A 191 13.17 2.60 -6.78
N GLY A 192 12.10 2.65 -5.99
CA GLY A 192 11.92 1.74 -4.87
C GLY A 192 10.70 2.05 -4.02
N THR A 193 9.92 1.03 -3.71
CA THR A 193 8.83 1.09 -2.73
C THR A 193 9.03 -0.08 -1.77
N THR A 194 8.99 0.14 -0.46
CA THR A 194 9.24 -0.93 0.52
C THR A 194 7.95 -1.32 1.23
N ILE A 195 7.66 -2.61 1.36
CA ILE A 195 6.53 -3.11 2.17
C ILE A 195 6.98 -3.99 3.34
N SER A 196 6.19 -4.01 4.41
CA SER A 196 6.38 -4.96 5.51
C SER A 196 6.03 -6.40 5.07
N PRO A 197 6.68 -7.43 5.63
CA PRO A 197 6.51 -8.81 5.16
C PRO A 197 5.21 -9.48 5.61
N TRP A 198 4.62 -9.05 6.73
CA TRP A 198 3.42 -9.65 7.30
C TRP A 198 2.19 -8.87 6.90
N ILE A 199 1.24 -9.53 6.23
CA ILE A 199 -0.07 -8.96 5.94
C ILE A 199 -0.97 -9.18 7.15
N VAL A 200 -1.45 -8.09 7.76
CA VAL A 200 -2.39 -8.16 8.87
C VAL A 200 -3.81 -8.19 8.30
N THR A 201 -4.53 -9.30 8.52
CA THR A 201 -5.87 -9.49 7.93
C THR A 201 -6.88 -8.46 8.43
N LEU A 202 -7.86 -8.06 7.61
CA LEU A 202 -8.92 -7.15 8.07
C LEU A 202 -9.69 -7.72 9.27
N ASP A 203 -9.98 -9.02 9.29
CA ASP A 203 -10.63 -9.66 10.45
C ASP A 203 -9.80 -9.57 11.76
N ALA A 204 -8.49 -9.28 11.68
CA ALA A 204 -7.65 -9.02 12.86
C ALA A 204 -7.67 -7.55 13.29
N LEU A 205 -7.98 -6.65 12.36
CA LEU A 205 -8.08 -5.21 12.57
C LEU A 205 -9.49 -4.76 12.95
N GLU A 206 -10.51 -5.59 12.72
CA GLU A 206 -11.91 -5.33 13.06
C GLU A 206 -12.12 -4.74 14.46
N PRO A 207 -11.47 -5.23 15.54
CA PRO A 207 -11.65 -4.67 16.88
C PRO A 207 -11.16 -3.23 17.05
N PHE A 208 -10.40 -2.70 16.08
CA PHE A 208 -9.83 -1.36 16.08
C PHE A 208 -10.52 -0.43 15.07
N ALA A 209 -11.58 -0.90 14.40
CA ALA A 209 -12.34 -0.08 13.48
C ALA A 209 -12.95 1.14 14.20
N CYS A 210 -12.98 2.27 13.50
CA CYS A 210 -13.57 3.52 13.99
C CYS A 210 -14.32 4.24 12.87
N ASP A 211 -15.15 5.21 13.24
CA ASP A 211 -15.88 6.02 12.26
C ASP A 211 -14.91 6.74 11.31
N ALA A 212 -15.22 6.69 10.02
CA ALA A 212 -14.49 7.44 9.02
C ALA A 212 -14.65 8.97 9.24
N PRO A 213 -13.65 9.79 8.89
CA PRO A 213 -13.78 11.25 8.92
C PRO A 213 -14.99 11.72 8.13
N LYS A 214 -15.73 12.69 8.68
CA LYS A 214 -16.86 13.32 7.97
C LYS A 214 -16.34 14.00 6.70
N GLN A 215 -16.93 13.65 5.56
CA GLN A 215 -16.67 14.33 4.30
C GLN A 215 -17.48 15.63 4.27
N VAL A 216 -16.79 16.78 4.20
CA VAL A 216 -17.41 18.12 4.18
C VAL A 216 -17.26 18.70 2.78
N GLY A 217 -18.35 19.23 2.20
CA GLY A 217 -18.34 19.85 0.87
C GLY A 217 -18.69 18.91 -0.30
N ILE A 218 -19.13 17.68 -0.01
CA ILE A 218 -19.68 16.79 -1.04
C ILE A 218 -21.15 17.16 -1.28
N TYR A 219 -21.46 17.64 -2.49
CA TYR A 219 -22.84 17.64 -2.98
C TYR A 219 -23.31 16.19 -3.01
N THR A 220 -24.33 15.87 -2.22
CA THR A 220 -24.87 14.52 -1.93
C THR A 220 -25.45 13.77 -3.15
N GLY A 221 -25.21 14.24 -4.38
CA GLY A 221 -25.76 13.68 -5.61
C GLY A 221 -24.89 12.64 -6.33
N CYS A 222 -23.62 12.47 -5.97
CA CYS A 222 -22.68 11.70 -6.82
C CYS A 222 -22.43 10.24 -6.38
N LEU A 223 -22.87 9.84 -5.17
CA LEU A 223 -22.64 8.48 -4.64
C LEU A 223 -23.96 7.71 -4.37
N ARG A 224 -25.08 8.18 -4.94
CA ARG A 224 -26.39 7.50 -4.87
C ARG A 224 -27.01 7.40 -6.26
N SER A 225 -26.40 6.62 -7.14
CA SER A 225 -27.04 6.15 -8.37
C SER A 225 -26.50 4.78 -8.73
#